data_AF-A0A371XG15-F1
#
_entry.id   AF-A0A371XG15-F1
#
_cell.length_a   1.000
_cell.length_b   1.000
_cell.length_c   1.000
_cell.angle_alpha   90.00
_cell.angle_beta   90.00
_cell.angle_gamma   90.00
#
_symmetry.space_group_name_H-M   'P 1'
#
loop_
_entity.id
_entity.type
_entity.pdbx_description
1 polymer ?
#
loop_
_entity_poly.entity_id
_entity_poly.type
_entity_poly.pdbx_seq_one_letter_code
_entity_poly.pdbx_strand_id
1 'polypeptide(L)'
;MSVKPFDLAMTFDPEVLWPDANDCPDWPLMDENSRRMNPSFSRFDAENRLKRLRYMLNKGTEDLRPPTKAEAEQAKELLFEAGTAPNWRWVALGFKGMRPARRDNDAAEMVLEAVHVRGWLRKLDERAASAAKATAAREQDRLKFAVSTYVDNVEGLKAELASLEEAAARHAQRAADEQAFNRANAIRQSLQWDRSAAVVAAKQLGIELPAE
;
A
#
# COMPACT_ATOMS: atom_id res chain seq x y z
N MET A 1 -49.46 -14.14 -6.75
CA MET A 1 -48.41 -13.50 -7.58
C MET A 1 -47.55 -14.58 -8.21
N SER A 2 -47.50 -14.66 -9.54
CA SER A 2 -46.63 -15.60 -10.27
C SER A 2 -45.15 -15.23 -10.07
N VAL A 3 -44.25 -16.21 -10.22
CA VAL A 3 -42.81 -15.96 -10.29
C VAL A 3 -42.54 -15.09 -11.53
N LYS A 4 -41.77 -14.02 -11.36
CA LYS A 4 -41.34 -13.15 -12.47
C LYS A 4 -40.14 -13.78 -13.17
N PRO A 5 -39.96 -13.60 -14.48
CA PRO A 5 -38.81 -14.14 -15.21
C PRO A 5 -37.52 -13.33 -14.99
N PHE A 6 -37.50 -12.40 -14.03
CA PHE A 6 -36.39 -11.49 -13.76
C PHE A 6 -36.22 -11.25 -12.26
N ASP A 7 -35.01 -10.87 -11.86
CA ASP A 7 -34.64 -10.65 -10.47
C ASP A 7 -35.16 -9.31 -9.94
N LEU A 8 -36.09 -9.36 -8.98
CA LEU A 8 -36.65 -8.16 -8.35
C LEU A 8 -35.63 -7.38 -7.51
N ALA A 9 -34.56 -8.02 -7.02
CA ALA A 9 -33.47 -7.34 -6.32
C ALA A 9 -32.68 -6.37 -7.23
N MET A 10 -32.87 -6.49 -8.55
CA MET A 10 -32.25 -5.65 -9.57
C MET A 10 -33.16 -4.55 -10.12
N THR A 11 -34.31 -4.30 -9.48
CA THR A 11 -35.30 -3.30 -9.92
C THR A 11 -34.74 -1.88 -9.95
N PHE A 12 -33.92 -1.52 -8.97
CA PHE A 12 -33.18 -0.25 -8.98
C PHE A 12 -31.72 -0.48 -9.32
N ASP A 13 -31.17 0.47 -10.08
CA ASP A 13 -29.76 0.54 -10.38
C ASP A 13 -29.06 1.45 -9.36
N PRO A 14 -28.10 0.94 -8.57
CA PRO A 14 -27.36 1.78 -7.63
C PRO A 14 -26.56 2.90 -8.33
N GLU A 15 -26.19 2.77 -9.61
CA GLU A 15 -25.48 3.84 -10.35
C GLU A 15 -26.37 5.04 -10.63
N VAL A 16 -27.68 4.82 -10.79
CA VAL A 16 -28.65 5.91 -11.00
C VAL A 16 -28.91 6.66 -9.69
N LEU A 17 -28.94 5.94 -8.56
CA LEU A 17 -29.22 6.53 -7.24
C LEU A 17 -28.01 7.20 -6.62
N TRP A 18 -26.84 6.57 -6.76
CA TRP A 18 -25.56 7.08 -6.29
C TRP A 18 -24.58 7.01 -7.47
N PRO A 19 -24.44 8.07 -8.28
CA PRO A 19 -23.48 8.08 -9.39
C PRO A 19 -22.03 7.92 -8.92
N ASP A 20 -21.64 8.59 -7.83
CA ASP A 20 -20.41 8.27 -7.09
C ASP A 20 -20.70 7.11 -6.13
N ALA A 21 -19.85 6.07 -6.15
CA ALA A 21 -20.02 4.91 -5.26
C ALA A 21 -19.85 5.31 -3.78
N ASN A 22 -19.08 6.36 -3.49
CA ASN A 22 -18.85 6.84 -2.13
C ASN A 22 -20.07 7.56 -1.52
N ASP A 23 -20.98 8.07 -2.35
CA ASP A 23 -22.22 8.71 -1.91
C ASP A 23 -23.22 7.70 -1.34
N CYS A 24 -23.06 6.41 -1.67
CA CYS A 24 -23.86 5.36 -1.08
C CYS A 24 -23.63 5.32 0.45
N PRO A 25 -24.68 5.42 1.29
CA PRO A 25 -24.56 5.26 2.73
C PRO A 25 -23.96 3.90 3.10
N ASP A 26 -23.32 3.82 4.27
CA ASP A 26 -22.78 2.55 4.76
C ASP A 26 -23.90 1.54 5.05
N TRP A 27 -23.66 0.27 4.72
CA TRP A 27 -24.56 -0.83 5.01
C TRP A 27 -24.08 -1.62 6.25
N PRO A 28 -25.00 -2.03 7.15
CA PRO A 28 -26.40 -1.63 7.21
C PRO A 28 -26.56 -0.19 7.70
N LEU A 29 -27.70 0.43 7.34
CA LEU A 29 -28.07 1.74 7.87
C LEU A 29 -28.35 1.64 9.37
N MET A 30 -27.34 2.03 10.14
CA MET A 30 -27.38 2.09 11.59
C MET A 30 -27.39 3.55 12.05
N ASP A 31 -28.09 3.80 13.16
CA ASP A 31 -27.90 5.04 13.91
C ASP A 31 -26.49 5.09 14.52
N GLU A 32 -26.08 6.27 14.99
CA GLU A 32 -24.71 6.49 15.43
C GLU A 32 -24.35 5.66 16.68
N ASN A 33 -25.30 5.44 17.59
CA ASN A 33 -25.11 4.63 18.77
C ASN A 33 -24.91 3.15 18.41
N SER A 34 -25.72 2.62 17.51
CA SER A 34 -25.64 1.24 17.03
C SER A 34 -24.36 0.99 16.25
N ARG A 35 -23.89 1.98 15.47
CA ARG A 35 -22.64 1.85 14.71
C ARG A 35 -21.41 1.71 15.63
N ARG A 36 -21.41 2.36 16.81
CA ARG A 36 -20.29 2.25 17.77
C ARG A 36 -20.26 0.91 18.51
N MET A 37 -21.43 0.30 18.73
CA MET A 37 -21.55 -0.95 19.48
C MET A 37 -21.42 -2.19 18.61
N ASN A 38 -21.60 -2.07 17.28
CA ASN A 38 -21.54 -3.20 16.36
C ASN A 38 -20.24 -3.19 15.54
N PRO A 39 -19.65 -4.37 15.28
CA PRO A 39 -18.51 -4.46 14.38
C PRO A 39 -18.90 -3.98 12.96
N SER A 40 -17.89 -3.54 12.21
CA SER A 40 -18.08 -3.23 10.79
C SER A 40 -18.49 -4.49 10.04
N PHE A 41 -19.57 -4.42 9.26
CA PHE A 41 -20.06 -5.54 8.47
C PHE A 41 -19.08 -5.84 7.34
N SER A 42 -18.84 -7.13 7.09
CA SER A 42 -17.88 -7.56 6.07
C SER A 42 -18.52 -7.60 4.68
N ARG A 43 -17.68 -7.62 3.63
CA ARG A 43 -18.14 -7.90 2.25
C ARG A 43 -18.93 -9.20 2.17
N PHE A 44 -18.46 -10.24 2.86
CA PHE A 44 -19.10 -11.54 2.91
C PHE A 44 -20.51 -11.46 3.51
N ASP A 45 -20.71 -10.66 4.56
CA ASP A 45 -22.03 -10.47 5.17
C ASP A 45 -23.01 -9.79 4.21
N ALA A 46 -22.55 -8.78 3.48
CA ALA A 46 -23.35 -8.09 2.47
C ALA A 46 -23.72 -9.00 1.29
N GLU A 47 -22.76 -9.78 0.76
CA GLU A 47 -23.02 -10.74 -0.31
C GLU A 47 -24.02 -11.81 0.12
N ASN A 48 -23.90 -12.32 1.35
CA ASN A 48 -24.85 -13.27 1.91
C ASN A 48 -26.24 -12.65 2.12
N ARG A 49 -26.29 -11.39 2.58
CA ARG A 49 -27.57 -10.68 2.69
C ARG A 49 -28.22 -10.50 1.33
N LEU A 50 -27.46 -10.11 0.31
CA LEU A 50 -27.98 -9.95 -1.05
C LEU A 50 -28.53 -11.28 -1.59
N LYS A 51 -27.82 -12.40 -1.40
CA LYS A 51 -28.31 -13.74 -1.76
C LYS A 51 -29.65 -14.06 -1.08
N ARG A 52 -29.78 -13.79 0.22
CA ARG A 52 -31.03 -14.01 0.96
C ARG A 52 -32.16 -13.11 0.44
N LEU A 53 -31.88 -11.83 0.14
CA LEU A 53 -32.86 -10.90 -0.42
C LEU A 53 -33.35 -11.38 -1.79
N ARG A 54 -32.45 -11.82 -2.67
CA ARG A 54 -32.80 -12.42 -3.98
C ARG A 54 -33.69 -13.64 -3.79
N TYR A 55 -33.33 -14.55 -2.89
CA TYR A 55 -34.13 -15.74 -2.59
C TYR A 55 -35.55 -15.38 -2.11
N MET A 56 -35.67 -14.45 -1.16
CA MET A 56 -36.97 -14.04 -0.60
C MET A 56 -37.85 -13.30 -1.62
N LEU A 57 -37.27 -12.35 -2.35
CA LEU A 57 -37.98 -11.57 -3.38
C LEU A 57 -38.47 -12.45 -4.53
N ASN A 58 -37.65 -13.41 -4.95
CA ASN A 58 -37.91 -14.26 -6.11
C ASN A 58 -38.52 -15.62 -5.75
N LYS A 59 -39.02 -15.77 -4.52
CA LYS A 59 -39.72 -16.98 -4.02
C LYS A 59 -38.91 -18.26 -4.20
N GLY A 60 -37.61 -18.19 -3.93
CA GLY A 60 -36.68 -19.32 -4.01
C GLY A 60 -36.10 -19.60 -5.40
N THR A 61 -36.34 -18.74 -6.39
CA THR A 61 -35.70 -18.86 -7.70
C THR A 61 -34.37 -18.12 -7.72
N GLU A 62 -33.25 -18.84 -7.85
CA GLU A 62 -31.90 -18.28 -7.70
C GLU A 62 -31.27 -17.80 -9.02
N ASP A 63 -31.67 -18.38 -10.15
CA ASP A 63 -31.12 -18.12 -11.49
C ASP A 63 -32.04 -17.24 -12.35
N LEU A 64 -32.44 -16.09 -11.82
CA LEU A 64 -33.18 -15.10 -12.59
C LEU A 64 -32.23 -14.10 -13.26
N ARG A 65 -32.54 -13.75 -14.52
CA ARG A 65 -31.82 -12.70 -15.25
C ARG A 65 -32.13 -11.31 -14.66
N PRO A 66 -31.28 -10.31 -14.94
CA PRO A 66 -31.63 -8.91 -14.67
C PRO A 66 -32.90 -8.48 -15.44
N PRO A 67 -33.70 -7.56 -14.88
CA PRO A 67 -34.84 -6.96 -15.59
C PRO A 67 -34.36 -6.09 -16.76
N THR A 68 -35.13 -6.07 -17.83
CA THR A 68 -35.03 -5.00 -18.84
C THR A 68 -35.51 -3.67 -18.25
N LYS A 69 -35.22 -2.54 -18.91
CA LYS A 69 -35.67 -1.21 -18.45
C LYS A 69 -37.19 -1.16 -18.27
N ALA A 70 -37.96 -1.68 -19.23
CA ALA A 70 -39.41 -1.70 -19.15
C ALA A 70 -39.92 -2.58 -18.00
N GLU A 71 -39.30 -3.74 -17.76
CA GLU A 71 -39.65 -4.62 -16.64
C GLU A 71 -39.30 -4.00 -15.28
N ALA A 72 -38.18 -3.27 -15.20
CA ALA A 72 -37.79 -2.55 -14.01
C ALA A 72 -38.80 -1.43 -13.68
N GLU A 73 -39.21 -0.64 -14.67
CA GLU A 73 -40.25 0.40 -14.46
C GLU A 73 -41.60 -0.22 -14.04
N GLN A 74 -42.04 -1.30 -14.69
CA GLN A 74 -43.25 -2.01 -14.27
C GLN A 74 -43.15 -2.56 -12.84
N ALA A 75 -41.98 -3.08 -12.45
CA ALA A 75 -41.75 -3.55 -11.09
C ALA A 75 -41.77 -2.39 -10.08
N LYS A 76 -41.22 -1.22 -10.46
CA LYS A 76 -41.30 0.00 -9.64
C LYS A 76 -42.73 0.46 -9.45
N GLU A 77 -43.51 0.57 -10.52
CA GLU A 77 -44.93 0.97 -10.46
C GLU A 77 -45.79 0.00 -9.64
N LEU A 78 -45.46 -1.29 -9.66
CA LEU A 78 -46.19 -2.30 -8.89
C LEU A 78 -45.86 -2.27 -7.40
N LEU A 79 -44.61 -1.93 -7.05
CA LEU A 79 -44.11 -1.99 -5.67
C LEU A 79 -44.14 -0.64 -4.94
N PHE A 80 -44.05 0.45 -5.69
CA PHE A 80 -43.89 1.81 -5.19
C PHE A 80 -44.91 2.76 -5.82
N GLU A 81 -45.30 3.77 -5.07
CA GLU A 81 -46.11 4.88 -5.56
C GLU A 81 -45.52 6.22 -5.12
N ALA A 82 -45.93 7.30 -5.78
CA ALA A 82 -45.52 8.65 -5.41
C ALA A 82 -46.04 9.00 -4.01
N GLY A 83 -45.16 9.52 -3.16
CA GLY A 83 -45.55 9.94 -1.81
C GLY A 83 -44.37 10.20 -0.89
N THR A 84 -44.68 10.48 0.37
CA THR A 84 -43.67 10.69 1.41
C THR A 84 -43.11 9.36 1.90
N ALA A 85 -41.78 9.26 1.95
CA ALA A 85 -41.07 8.12 2.49
C ALA A 85 -41.59 7.70 3.88
N PRO A 86 -41.81 6.40 4.14
CA PRO A 86 -42.45 5.93 5.37
C PRO A 86 -41.55 6.05 6.61
N ASN A 87 -40.23 6.08 6.43
CA ASN A 87 -39.27 6.12 7.53
C ASN A 87 -37.96 6.83 7.13
N TRP A 88 -37.13 7.13 8.13
CA TRP A 88 -35.87 7.85 7.93
C TRP A 88 -34.85 7.08 7.08
N ARG A 89 -34.90 5.73 7.06
CA ARG A 89 -33.95 4.92 6.28
C ARG A 89 -34.15 5.15 4.79
N TRP A 90 -35.40 5.17 4.32
CA TRP A 90 -35.73 5.48 2.93
C TRP A 90 -35.23 6.87 2.52
N VAL A 91 -35.44 7.86 3.39
CA VAL A 91 -34.95 9.23 3.17
C VAL A 91 -33.43 9.27 3.07
N ALA A 92 -32.73 8.54 3.94
CA ALA A 92 -31.27 8.44 3.94
C ALA A 92 -30.72 7.75 2.69
N LEU A 93 -31.47 6.80 2.12
CA LEU A 93 -31.14 6.13 0.85
C LEU A 93 -31.50 6.95 -0.40
N GLY A 94 -32.09 8.14 -0.25
CA GLY A 94 -32.46 9.01 -1.37
C GLY A 94 -33.89 8.82 -1.90
N PHE A 95 -34.71 7.96 -1.31
CA PHE A 95 -36.07 7.66 -1.75
C PHE A 95 -37.12 8.63 -1.16
N LYS A 96 -36.90 9.94 -1.31
CA LYS A 96 -37.72 10.99 -0.65
C LYS A 96 -39.13 11.16 -1.22
N GLY A 97 -39.34 10.82 -2.50
CA GLY A 97 -40.61 11.00 -3.21
C GLY A 97 -41.36 9.69 -3.50
N MET A 98 -40.97 8.59 -2.86
CA MET A 98 -41.60 7.27 -3.04
C MET A 98 -42.00 6.67 -1.71
N ARG A 99 -43.09 5.92 -1.73
CA ARG A 99 -43.52 5.05 -0.63
C ARG A 99 -43.96 3.68 -1.18
N PRO A 100 -44.10 2.65 -0.34
CA PRO A 100 -44.66 1.38 -0.79
C PRO A 100 -46.07 1.54 -1.34
N ALA A 101 -46.40 0.90 -2.48
CA ALA A 101 -47.74 0.92 -3.08
C ALA A 101 -48.81 0.25 -2.19
N ARG A 102 -48.40 -0.60 -1.24
CA ARG A 102 -49.27 -1.21 -0.22
C ARG A 102 -48.60 -1.14 1.14
N ARG A 103 -49.41 -0.97 2.19
CA ARG A 103 -48.94 -0.82 3.58
C ARG A 103 -48.18 -2.04 4.11
N ASP A 104 -48.45 -3.22 3.57
CA ASP A 104 -47.88 -4.54 3.91
C ASP A 104 -46.86 -5.02 2.88
N ASN A 105 -46.29 -4.12 2.06
CA ASN A 105 -45.39 -4.49 0.98
C ASN A 105 -43.94 -4.70 1.45
N ASP A 106 -43.70 -5.81 2.16
CA ASP A 106 -42.35 -6.23 2.58
C ASP A 106 -41.37 -6.34 1.40
N ALA A 107 -41.89 -6.62 0.19
CA ALA A 107 -41.07 -6.69 -1.01
C ALA A 107 -40.49 -5.33 -1.42
N ALA A 108 -41.18 -4.22 -1.15
CA ALA A 108 -40.66 -2.87 -1.40
C ALA A 108 -39.43 -2.57 -0.50
N GLU A 109 -39.53 -2.91 0.78
CA GLU A 109 -38.41 -2.79 1.73
C GLU A 109 -37.23 -3.69 1.32
N MET A 110 -37.50 -4.95 0.94
CA MET A 110 -36.45 -5.87 0.48
C MET A 110 -35.76 -5.40 -0.80
N VAL A 111 -36.49 -4.79 -1.74
CA VAL A 111 -35.92 -4.22 -2.98
C VAL A 111 -35.01 -3.03 -2.66
N LEU A 112 -35.41 -2.18 -1.71
CA LEU A 112 -34.59 -1.07 -1.25
C LEU A 112 -33.32 -1.52 -0.56
N GLU A 113 -33.43 -2.51 0.31
CA GLU A 113 -32.27 -3.09 0.97
C GLU A 113 -31.33 -3.74 -0.06
N ALA A 114 -31.88 -4.40 -1.08
CA ALA A 114 -31.08 -5.02 -2.14
C ALA A 114 -30.29 -3.98 -2.94
N VAL A 115 -30.89 -2.84 -3.30
CA VAL A 115 -30.15 -1.77 -4.00
C VAL A 115 -29.13 -1.11 -3.09
N HIS A 116 -29.44 -0.92 -1.80
CA HIS A 116 -28.47 -0.40 -0.83
C HIS A 116 -27.25 -1.32 -0.67
N VAL A 117 -27.48 -2.62 -0.49
CA VAL A 117 -26.40 -3.62 -0.39
C VAL A 117 -25.54 -3.62 -1.66
N ARG A 118 -26.16 -3.58 -2.84
CA ARG A 118 -25.43 -3.52 -4.12
C ARG A 118 -24.62 -2.23 -4.27
N GLY A 119 -25.19 -1.08 -3.88
CA GLY A 119 -24.48 0.20 -3.86
C GLY A 119 -23.28 0.18 -2.90
N TRP A 120 -23.45 -0.44 -1.73
CA TRP A 120 -22.37 -0.58 -0.76
C TRP A 120 -21.26 -1.53 -1.22
N LEU A 121 -21.60 -2.64 -1.89
CA LEU A 121 -20.60 -3.51 -2.53
C LEU A 121 -19.80 -2.76 -3.59
N ARG A 122 -20.46 -1.92 -4.41
CA ARG A 122 -19.80 -1.04 -5.39
C ARG A 122 -18.87 -0.04 -4.71
N LYS A 123 -19.29 0.54 -3.58
CA LYS A 123 -18.46 1.42 -2.74
C LYS A 123 -17.21 0.72 -2.22
N LEU A 124 -17.33 -0.54 -1.78
CA LEU A 124 -16.17 -1.33 -1.35
C LEU A 124 -15.19 -1.57 -2.51
N ASP A 125 -15.70 -1.91 -3.68
CA ASP A 125 -14.88 -2.14 -4.87
C ASP A 125 -14.12 -0.86 -5.29
N GLU A 126 -14.79 0.30 -5.27
CA GLU A 126 -14.16 1.59 -5.58
C GLU A 126 -13.08 1.97 -4.54
N ARG A 127 -13.35 1.71 -3.25
CA ARG A 127 -12.38 1.94 -2.18
C ARG A 127 -11.15 1.03 -2.32
N ALA A 128 -11.36 -0.24 -2.66
CA ALA A 128 -10.27 -1.18 -2.90
C ALA A 128 -9.42 -0.75 -4.11
N ALA A 129 -10.06 -0.33 -5.21
CA ALA A 129 -9.38 0.18 -6.40
C ALA A 129 -8.58 1.46 -6.09
N SER A 130 -9.16 2.38 -5.34
CA SER A 130 -8.50 3.63 -4.91
C SER A 130 -7.31 3.36 -3.98
N ALA A 131 -7.43 2.43 -3.03
CA ALA A 131 -6.35 2.03 -2.14
C ALA A 131 -5.19 1.36 -2.90
N ALA A 132 -5.49 0.54 -3.91
CA ALA A 132 -4.49 -0.07 -4.78
C ALA A 132 -3.73 0.99 -5.58
N LYS A 133 -4.44 1.97 -6.17
CA LYS A 133 -3.82 3.11 -6.87
C LYS A 133 -2.93 3.94 -5.94
N ALA A 134 -3.40 4.24 -4.73
CA ALA A 134 -2.65 5.01 -3.75
C ALA A 134 -1.37 4.28 -3.30
N THR A 135 -1.45 2.97 -3.10
CA THR A 135 -0.27 2.14 -2.77
C THR A 135 0.75 2.13 -3.92
N ALA A 136 0.29 1.97 -5.16
CA ALA A 136 1.16 2.02 -6.33
C ALA A 136 1.84 3.39 -6.49
N ALA A 137 1.11 4.48 -6.27
CA ALA A 137 1.66 5.84 -6.30
C ALA A 137 2.74 6.05 -5.22
N ARG A 138 2.48 5.61 -3.98
CA ARG A 138 3.47 5.69 -2.89
C ARG A 138 4.74 4.91 -3.20
N GLU A 139 4.62 3.73 -3.79
CA GLU A 139 5.78 2.94 -4.20
C GLU A 139 6.56 3.63 -5.31
N GLN A 140 5.87 4.20 -6.30
CA GLN A 140 6.52 4.98 -7.35
C GLN A 140 7.28 6.19 -6.79
N ASP A 141 6.69 6.92 -5.84
CA ASP A 141 7.33 8.07 -5.20
C ASP A 141 8.53 7.65 -4.34
N ARG A 142 8.45 6.52 -3.63
CA ARG A 142 9.57 5.92 -2.90
C ARG A 142 10.74 5.61 -3.83
N LEU A 143 10.47 5.01 -4.99
CA LEU A 143 11.49 4.67 -5.98
C LEU A 143 12.13 5.92 -6.59
N LYS A 144 11.32 6.94 -6.92
CA LYS A 144 11.83 8.24 -7.42
C LYS A 144 12.74 8.90 -6.39
N PHE A 145 12.33 8.91 -5.12
CA PHE A 145 13.12 9.47 -4.03
C PHE A 145 14.45 8.73 -3.82
N ALA A 146 14.45 7.40 -3.94
CA ALA A 146 15.67 6.61 -3.84
C ALA A 146 16.66 6.94 -4.97
N VAL A 147 16.17 7.07 -6.21
CA VAL A 147 16.99 7.45 -7.36
C VAL A 147 17.53 8.87 -7.21
N SER A 148 16.70 9.84 -6.83
CA SER A 148 17.17 11.23 -6.64
C SER A 148 18.23 11.32 -5.55
N THR A 149 18.00 10.66 -4.42
CA THR A 149 18.95 10.63 -3.30
C THR A 149 20.29 9.99 -3.72
N TYR A 150 20.26 8.96 -4.56
CA TYR A 150 21.49 8.38 -5.10
C TYR A 150 22.24 9.37 -6.02
N VAL A 151 21.53 9.98 -6.96
CA VAL A 151 22.11 10.94 -7.92
C VAL A 151 22.75 12.13 -7.19
N ASP A 152 22.08 12.67 -6.17
CA ASP A 152 22.57 13.84 -5.44
C ASP A 152 23.83 13.54 -4.61
N ASN A 153 23.98 12.30 -4.13
CA ASN A 153 25.06 11.93 -3.20
C ASN A 153 26.24 11.22 -3.87
N VAL A 154 26.05 10.55 -5.01
CA VAL A 154 27.06 9.65 -5.59
C VAL A 154 28.37 10.37 -5.93
N GLU A 155 28.29 11.57 -6.50
CA GLU A 155 29.50 12.32 -6.87
C GLU A 155 30.24 12.85 -5.64
N GLY A 156 29.52 13.25 -4.59
CA GLY A 156 30.12 13.63 -3.31
C GLY A 156 30.86 12.46 -2.64
N LEU A 157 30.22 11.28 -2.59
CA LEU A 157 30.82 10.07 -2.04
C LEU A 157 32.02 9.58 -2.85
N LYS A 158 31.99 9.70 -4.19
CA LYS A 158 33.15 9.39 -5.05
C LYS A 158 34.32 10.33 -4.78
N ALA A 159 34.04 11.63 -4.63
CA ALA A 159 35.08 12.61 -4.34
C ALA A 159 35.71 12.38 -2.95
N GLU A 160 34.89 12.06 -1.95
CA GLU A 160 35.36 11.70 -0.60
C GLU A 160 36.22 10.43 -0.64
N LEU A 161 35.76 9.39 -1.34
CA LEU A 161 36.51 8.15 -1.50
C LEU A 161 37.89 8.39 -2.14
N ALA A 162 37.95 9.15 -3.24
CA ALA A 162 39.20 9.47 -3.91
C ALA A 162 40.18 10.24 -2.99
N SER A 163 39.66 11.18 -2.20
CA SER A 163 40.45 11.92 -1.20
C SER A 163 41.03 11.00 -0.12
N LEU A 164 40.22 10.05 0.36
CA LEU A 164 40.64 9.07 1.35
C LEU A 164 41.69 8.09 0.80
N GLU A 165 41.54 7.64 -0.45
CA GLU A 165 42.51 6.79 -1.13
C GLU A 165 43.87 7.49 -1.27
N GLU A 166 43.87 8.78 -1.65
CA GLU A 166 45.10 9.57 -1.74
C GLU A 166 45.77 9.75 -0.36
N ALA A 167 44.97 10.02 0.68
CA ALA A 167 45.48 10.13 2.05
C ALA A 167 46.09 8.80 2.55
N ALA A 168 45.44 7.67 2.24
CA ALA A 168 45.94 6.34 2.57
C ALA A 168 47.27 6.04 1.86
N ALA A 169 47.40 6.39 0.57
CA ALA A 169 48.64 6.23 -0.18
C ALA A 169 49.79 7.04 0.43
N ARG A 170 49.56 8.32 0.78
CA ARG A 170 50.56 9.16 1.46
C ARG A 170 50.97 8.63 2.84
N HIS A 171 50.06 7.96 3.55
CA HIS A 171 50.38 7.34 4.83
C HIS A 171 51.24 6.08 4.65
N ALA A 172 50.90 5.23 3.67
CA ALA A 172 51.69 4.04 3.35
C ALA A 172 53.13 4.38 2.96
N GLN A 173 53.32 5.42 2.14
CA GLN A 173 54.66 5.90 1.78
C GLN A 173 55.46 6.35 3.02
N ARG A 174 54.86 7.17 3.89
CA ARG A 174 55.52 7.62 5.13
C ARG A 174 55.95 6.46 6.03
N ALA A 175 55.10 5.44 6.18
CA ALA A 175 55.43 4.26 6.96
C ALA A 175 56.60 3.46 6.34
N ALA A 176 56.63 3.33 5.02
CA ALA A 176 57.73 2.69 4.31
C ALA A 176 59.05 3.47 4.45
N ASP A 177 59.00 4.79 4.32
CA ASP A 177 60.16 5.68 4.50
C ASP A 177 60.72 5.61 5.92
N GLU A 178 59.84 5.59 6.93
CA GLU A 178 60.23 5.46 8.34
C GLU A 178 60.88 4.10 8.62
N GLN A 179 60.33 3.01 8.06
CA GLN A 179 60.93 1.68 8.16
C GLN A 179 62.31 1.63 7.50
N ALA A 180 62.46 2.22 6.31
CA ALA A 180 63.72 2.29 5.59
C ALA A 180 64.77 3.11 6.35
N PHE A 181 64.38 4.25 6.93
CA PHE A 181 65.24 5.09 7.75
C PHE A 181 65.77 4.35 8.98
N ASN A 182 64.88 3.68 9.72
CA ASN A 182 65.26 2.90 10.91
C ASN A 182 66.20 1.76 10.54
N ARG A 183 65.95 1.05 9.43
CA ARG A 183 66.82 -0.01 8.94
C ARG A 183 68.20 0.50 8.55
N ALA A 184 68.28 1.64 7.86
CA ALA A 184 69.55 2.25 7.48
C ALA A 184 70.39 2.64 8.70
N ASN A 185 69.76 3.20 9.74
CA ASN A 185 70.45 3.53 10.98
C ASN A 185 70.97 2.28 11.72
N ALA A 186 70.16 1.22 11.78
CA ALA A 186 70.60 -0.07 12.35
C ALA A 186 71.82 -0.64 11.60
N ILE A 187 71.83 -0.58 10.26
CA ILE A 187 72.97 -1.04 9.46
C ILE A 187 74.22 -0.18 9.72
N ARG A 188 74.08 1.15 9.76
CA ARG A 188 75.20 2.06 10.08
C ARG A 188 75.82 1.76 11.45
N GLN A 189 74.98 1.54 12.47
CA GLN A 189 75.44 1.19 13.81
C GLN A 189 76.17 -0.16 13.82
N SER A 190 75.63 -1.18 13.15
CA SER A 190 76.28 -2.49 13.01
C SER A 190 77.65 -2.37 12.34
N LEU A 191 77.72 -1.69 11.19
CA LEU A 191 78.99 -1.49 10.46
C LEU A 191 80.03 -0.74 11.31
N GLN A 192 79.60 0.25 12.08
CA GLN A 192 80.49 0.98 12.97
C GLN A 192 81.05 0.06 14.07
N TRP A 193 80.19 -0.77 14.70
CA TRP A 193 80.61 -1.75 15.70
C TRP A 193 81.55 -2.80 15.12
N ASP A 194 81.19 -3.38 13.97
CA ASP A 194 82.01 -4.38 13.28
C ASP A 194 83.36 -3.80 12.89
N ARG A 195 83.40 -2.55 12.40
CA ARG A 195 84.65 -1.84 12.12
C ARG A 195 85.47 -1.61 13.38
N SER A 196 84.87 -1.14 14.48
CA SER A 196 85.58 -0.97 15.75
C SER A 196 86.17 -2.28 16.27
N ALA A 197 85.41 -3.38 16.20
CA ALA A 197 85.87 -4.71 16.57
C ALA A 197 87.01 -5.18 15.67
N ALA A 198 86.88 -4.98 14.35
CA ALA A 198 87.91 -5.32 13.39
C ALA A 198 89.20 -4.51 13.63
N VAL A 199 89.12 -3.22 13.94
CA VAL A 199 90.28 -2.37 14.27
C VAL A 199 91.04 -2.90 15.49
N VAL A 200 90.31 -3.33 16.53
CA VAL A 200 90.94 -3.94 17.71
C VAL A 200 91.63 -5.25 17.35
N ALA A 201 90.95 -6.13 16.60
CA ALA A 201 91.52 -7.41 16.18
C ALA A 201 92.75 -7.22 15.28
N ALA A 202 92.70 -6.30 14.32
CA ALA A 202 93.81 -5.99 13.41
C ALA A 202 95.04 -5.49 14.18
N LYS A 203 94.84 -4.62 15.18
CA LYS A 203 95.93 -4.18 16.09
C LYS A 203 96.55 -5.33 16.86
N GLN A 204 95.74 -6.28 17.35
CA GLN A 204 96.25 -7.45 18.08
C GLN A 204 97.04 -8.41 17.17
N LEU A 205 96.63 -8.54 15.91
CA LEU A 205 97.26 -9.41 14.92
C LEU A 205 98.43 -8.75 14.18
N GLY A 206 98.64 -7.44 14.35
CA GLY A 206 99.72 -6.70 13.68
C GLY A 206 99.50 -6.49 12.17
N ILE A 207 98.24 -6.52 11.72
CA ILE A 207 97.86 -6.34 10.31
C ILE A 207 97.15 -5.00 10.13
N GLU A 208 97.29 -4.39 8.94
CA GLU A 208 96.56 -3.17 8.58
C GLU A 208 95.18 -3.50 8.02
N LEU A 209 94.18 -2.72 8.42
CA LEU A 209 92.83 -2.79 7.84
C LEU A 209 92.78 -2.00 6.52
N PRO A 210 91.97 -2.44 5.54
CA PRO A 210 91.69 -1.64 4.36
C PRO A 210 91.09 -0.28 4.75
N ALA A 211 91.54 0.78 4.08
CA ALA A 211 90.84 2.06 4.10
C ALA A 211 89.51 1.91 3.35
N GLU A 212 88.46 2.57 3.86
CA GLU A 212 87.04 2.49 3.45
C GLU A 212 86.73 2.04 2.03
#